data_AF-A0A382IZ36-F1
#
_entry.id   AF-A0A382IZ36-F1
#
_cell.length_a   1.000
_cell.length_b   1.000
_cell.length_c   1.000
_cell.angle_alpha   90.00
_cell.angle_beta   90.00
_cell.angle_gamma   90.00
#
_symmetry.space_group_name_H-M   'P 1'
#
loop_
_entity.id
_entity.type
_entity.pdbx_description
1 polymer ?
#
loop_
_entity_poly.entity_id
_entity_poly.type
_entity_poly.pdbx_seq_one_letter_code
_entity_poly.pdbx_strand_id
1 'polypeptide(L)' 'VKNYEIQDLDKKSDERGWLIEVLGGELPEGCREFGQLHVSVAYPGKVRGNHYHTRKVEWFCVPTGTGKILLKDRETGET' A
#
# COMPACT_ATOMS: atom_id res chain seq x y z
N VAL A 1 14.67 -4.63 8.67
CA VAL A 1 13.37 -4.09 8.16
C VAL A 1 12.37 -3.99 9.32
N LYS A 2 12.06 -2.80 9.86
CA LYS A 2 11.31 -2.72 11.15
C LYS A 2 10.04 -1.86 11.22
N ASN A 3 9.64 -1.14 10.18
CA ASN A 3 8.51 -0.20 10.27
C ASN A 3 7.53 -0.35 9.10
N TYR A 4 6.86 -1.49 8.99
CA TYR A 4 5.69 -1.63 8.13
C TYR A 4 4.59 -2.39 8.87
N GLU A 5 3.36 -2.13 8.47
CA GLU A 5 2.17 -2.81 8.97
C GLU A 5 1.46 -3.46 7.78
N ILE A 6 0.93 -4.66 7.99
CA ILE A 6 0.04 -5.32 7.03
C ILE A 6 -1.36 -5.29 7.65
N GLN A 7 -2.30 -4.69 6.94
CA GLN A 7 -3.70 -4.69 7.32
C GLN A 7 -4.48 -5.61 6.39
N ASP A 8 -5.06 -6.66 6.96
CA ASP A 8 -5.96 -7.56 6.26
C ASP A 8 -7.33 -6.89 6.10
N LEU A 9 -7.58 -6.32 4.92
CA LEU A 9 -8.85 -5.67 4.61
C LEU A 9 -9.98 -6.69 4.47
N ASP A 10 -11.12 -6.40 5.10
CA ASP A 10 -12.33 -7.20 4.95
C ASP A 10 -12.93 -6.99 3.55
N LYS A 11 -12.91 -8.03 2.72
CA LYS A 11 -13.48 -8.02 1.37
C LYS A 11 -14.87 -8.64 1.37
N LYS A 12 -15.87 -7.78 1.40
CA LYS A 12 -17.29 -8.16 1.34
C LYS A 12 -17.69 -8.39 -0.11
N SER A 13 -18.27 -9.55 -0.42
CA SER A 13 -18.66 -9.92 -1.79
C SER A 13 -20.11 -10.42 -1.84
N ASP A 14 -20.83 -10.05 -2.89
CA ASP A 14 -22.20 -10.50 -3.18
C ASP A 14 -22.42 -10.58 -4.71
N GLU A 15 -23.66 -10.82 -5.14
CA GLU A 15 -24.00 -10.97 -6.57
C GLU A 15 -23.71 -9.74 -7.44
N ARG A 16 -23.50 -8.56 -6.84
CA ARG A 16 -23.21 -7.29 -7.54
C ARG A 16 -21.72 -7.05 -7.72
N GLY A 17 -20.88 -7.76 -6.96
CA GLY A 17 -19.42 -7.59 -6.99
C GLY A 17 -18.79 -7.68 -5.60
N TRP A 18 -17.80 -6.83 -5.34
CA TRP A 18 -17.09 -6.79 -4.06
C TRP A 18 -16.78 -5.37 -3.61
N LEU A 19 -16.63 -5.19 -2.30
CA LEU A 19 -16.30 -3.93 -1.63
C LEU A 19 -15.17 -4.18 -0.64
N ILE A 20 -14.22 -3.23 -0.57
CA ILE A 20 -13.21 -3.13 0.48
C ILE A 20 -13.18 -1.68 0.98
N GLU A 21 -13.01 -1.50 2.28
CA GLU A 21 -12.80 -0.19 2.90
C GLU A 21 -11.30 0.05 3.07
N VAL A 22 -10.70 0.70 2.07
CA VAL A 22 -9.24 0.93 1.95
C VAL A 22 -8.70 1.82 3.08
N LEU A 23 -9.46 2.86 3.46
CA LEU A 23 -9.13 3.81 4.53
C LEU A 23 -10.38 4.02 5.41
N GLY A 24 -10.80 2.95 6.10
CA GLY A 24 -12.05 2.90 6.86
C GLY A 24 -11.91 3.35 8.31
N GLY A 25 -11.79 4.67 8.53
CA GLY A 25 -12.09 5.28 9.84
C GLY A 25 -10.91 5.96 10.55
N GLU A 26 -9.70 5.42 10.46
CA GLU A 26 -8.50 6.02 11.07
C GLU A 26 -7.36 6.12 10.06
N LEU A 27 -6.51 7.13 10.26
CA LEU A 27 -5.30 7.27 9.46
C LEU A 27 -4.23 6.30 9.98
N PRO A 28 -3.37 5.75 9.08
CA PRO A 28 -2.25 4.91 9.51
C PRO A 28 -1.36 5.61 10.56
N GLU A 29 -0.71 4.83 11.42
CA GLU A 29 0.18 5.37 12.45
C GLU A 29 1.21 6.36 11.85
N GLY A 30 1.38 7.50 12.52
CA GLY A 30 2.27 8.57 12.07
C GLY A 30 1.65 9.54 11.05
N CYS A 31 0.45 9.27 10.54
CA CYS A 31 -0.29 10.20 9.70
C CYS A 31 -1.17 11.14 10.54
N ARG A 32 -1.02 12.46 10.35
CA ARG A 32 -1.85 13.47 11.03
C ARG A 32 -3.11 13.86 10.25
N GLU A 33 -3.03 13.75 8.93
CA GLU A 33 -4.11 14.10 8.00
C GLU A 33 -4.03 13.23 6.75
N PHE A 34 -5.14 13.13 6.01
CA PHE A 34 -5.14 12.53 4.69
C PHE A 34 -4.36 13.42 3.71
N GLY A 35 -3.46 12.81 2.93
CA GLY A 35 -2.71 13.51 1.90
C GLY A 35 -3.36 13.35 0.52
N GLN A 36 -3.01 12.29 -0.18
CA GLN A 36 -3.32 12.10 -1.59
C GLN A 36 -3.61 10.63 -1.90
N LEU A 37 -4.57 10.38 -2.79
CA LEU A 37 -4.80 9.07 -3.38
C LEU A 37 -4.21 9.03 -4.80
N HIS A 38 -3.36 8.05 -5.06
CA HIS A 38 -2.83 7.75 -6.39
C HIS A 38 -3.26 6.37 -6.85
N VAL A 39 -3.68 6.28 -8.11
CA VAL A 39 -4.03 5.01 -8.76
C VAL A 39 -3.10 4.80 -9.93
N SER A 40 -2.51 3.61 -10.02
CA SER A 40 -1.66 3.25 -11.14
C SER A 40 -1.83 1.79 -11.54
N VAL A 41 -1.53 1.49 -12.81
CA VAL A 41 -1.52 0.13 -13.35
C VAL A 41 -0.09 -0.26 -13.71
N ALA A 42 0.32 -1.46 -13.28
CA ALA A 42 1.56 -2.09 -13.67
C ALA A 42 1.27 -3.37 -14.47
N TYR A 43 1.78 -3.44 -15.70
CA TYR A 43 1.67 -4.64 -16.52
C TYR A 43 2.62 -5.75 -16.04
N PRO A 44 2.35 -7.03 -16.35
CA PRO A 44 3.22 -8.14 -15.97
C PRO A 44 4.69 -7.90 -16.35
N GLY A 45 5.59 -8.18 -15.40
CA GLY A 45 7.03 -7.97 -15.55
C GLY A 45 7.50 -6.52 -15.45
N LYS A 46 6.60 -5.54 -15.19
CA LYS A 46 6.98 -4.14 -14.96
C LYS A 46 7.16 -3.85 -13.48
N VAL A 47 8.19 -3.06 -13.18
CA VAL A 47 8.55 -2.63 -11.83
C VAL A 47 8.37 -1.13 -11.72
N ARG A 48 7.80 -0.66 -10.62
CA ARG A 48 7.75 0.74 -10.22
C ARG A 48 8.28 0.84 -8.79
N GLY A 49 9.18 1.77 -8.52
CA GLY A 49 9.75 1.94 -7.17
C GLY A 49 11.23 2.27 -7.18
N ASN A 50 11.97 1.67 -6.24
CA ASN A 50 13.36 2.00 -5.91
C ASN A 50 13.56 3.50 -5.57
N HIS A 51 12.58 4.07 -4.87
CA HIS A 51 12.65 5.41 -4.29
C HIS A 51 12.04 5.38 -2.90
N TYR A 52 12.30 6.45 -2.13
CA TYR A 52 11.73 6.65 -0.81
C TYR A 52 11.37 8.12 -0.62
N HIS A 53 10.46 8.40 0.32
CA HIS A 53 10.09 9.75 0.70
C HIS A 53 10.55 10.07 2.12
N THR A 54 10.93 11.33 2.35
CA THR A 54 11.28 11.84 3.69
C THR A 54 10.15 12.62 4.36
N ARG A 55 9.07 12.91 3.61
CA ARG A 55 7.98 13.79 4.04
C ARG A 55 6.60 13.12 4.06
N LYS A 56 6.49 11.89 3.55
CA LYS A 56 5.22 11.19 3.35
C LYS A 56 5.33 9.77 3.87
N VAL A 57 4.26 9.31 4.50
CA VAL A 57 3.99 7.89 4.74
C VAL A 57 3.15 7.40 3.57
N GLU A 58 3.47 6.23 3.05
CA GLU A 58 2.75 5.61 1.93
C GLU A 58 2.06 4.35 2.38
N TRP A 59 0.87 4.12 1.84
CA TRP A 59 0.08 2.93 2.05
C TRP A 59 -0.32 2.37 0.69
N PHE A 60 -0.20 1.06 0.52
CA PHE A 60 -0.42 0.38 -0.76
C PHE A 60 -1.52 -0.67 -0.62
N CYS A 61 -2.43 -0.71 -1.60
CA CYS A 61 -3.37 -1.80 -1.79
C CYS A 61 -3.41 -2.24 -3.24
N VAL A 62 -3.48 -3.55 -3.44
CA VAL A 62 -3.66 -4.18 -4.74
C VAL A 62 -5.09 -4.73 -4.80
N PRO A 63 -6.09 -3.91 -5.21
CA PRO A 63 -7.50 -4.34 -5.21
C PRO A 63 -7.80 -5.42 -6.25
N THR A 64 -6.98 -5.55 -7.29
CA THR A 64 -7.14 -6.51 -8.37
C THR A 64 -5.80 -6.99 -8.91
N GLY A 65 -5.73 -8.27 -9.29
CA GLY A 65 -4.51 -8.92 -9.77
C GLY A 65 -3.57 -9.35 -8.65
N THR A 66 -2.27 -9.41 -8.97
CA THR A 66 -1.23 -9.80 -8.01
C THR A 66 0.01 -8.96 -8.28
N GLY A 67 0.66 -8.51 -7.21
CA GLY A 67 1.89 -7.75 -7.25
C GLY A 67 2.81 -8.15 -6.11
N LYS A 68 4.11 -7.91 -6.27
CA LYS A 68 5.11 -8.09 -5.22
C LYS A 68 5.60 -6.71 -4.77
N ILE A 69 5.40 -6.39 -3.50
CA ILE A 69 5.99 -5.21 -2.86
C ILE A 69 7.33 -5.65 -2.25
N LEU A 70 8.38 -4.88 -2.52
CA LEU A 70 9.72 -5.08 -1.95
C LEU A 70 10.08 -3.82 -1.17
N LEU A 71 10.46 -4.00 0.09
CA LEU A 71 10.94 -2.93 0.95
C LEU A 71 12.43 -3.12 1.16
N LYS A 72 13.19 -2.03 1.17
CA LYS A 72 14.62 -2.06 1.49
C LYS A 72 14.89 -1.09 2.62
N ASP A 73 15.54 -1.57 3.67
CA ASP A 73 16.03 -0.74 4.74
C ASP A 73 17.13 0.20 4.19
N ARG A 74 16.95 1.52 4.38
CA ARG A 74 17.88 2.50 3.81
C ARG A 74 19.21 2.54 4.55
N GLU A 75 19.24 2.17 5.83
CA GLU A 75 20.44 2.21 6.66
C GLU A 75 21.25 0.93 6.50
N THR A 76 20.60 -0.23 6.54
CA THR A 76 21.28 -1.53 6.51
C THR A 76 21.36 -2.14 5.11
N GLY A 77 20.48 -1.72 4.19
CA GLY A 77 20.36 -2.29 2.85
C GLY A 77 19.65 -3.65 2.78
N GLU A 78 19.15 -4.15 3.90
CA GLU A 78 18.35 -5.40 3.99
C GLU A 78 17.04 -5.27 3.20
N THR A 79 16.63 -6.33 2.50
CA THR A 79 15.39 -6.40 1.69
C THR A 79 14.51 -7.53 2.19
#